data_AF-A0A2V5YDW0-F1
#
_entry.id   AF-A0A2V5YDW0-F1
#
_cell.length_a   1.000
_cell.length_b   1.000
_cell.length_c   1.000
_cell.angle_alpha   90.00
_cell.angle_beta   90.00
_cell.angle_gamma   90.00
#
_symmetry.space_group_name_H-M   'P 1'
#
loop_
_entity.id
_entity.type
_entity.pdbx_description
1 polymer ?
#
loop_
_entity_poly.entity_id
_entity_poly.type
_entity_poly.pdbx_seq_one_letter_code
_entity_poly.pdbx_strand_id
1 'polypeptide(L)'
;AQIEADLGEIDIWINNAMASVFSPVKEMTPEEFRRVTEVTYLGCVYGTLAALKRMLPRNRGVIVQIGSALAYRGIPLQAAYCAAKHAIQGFCDSLRCELLHDKSNVRLTMVQLPALNTPQFGWVKSRLPRRAQPVPPIFQPEVAAEAIFFAAHHPRREFYVGAPSVAVIVGNKFAPGLLDRYLANTAYDSQQYDGPEDPNRAHNLWQPVLGDHGAHGAFDTRAKDCSPQLWTSEHRTWVAIGVVALAISGIIALFKNSDGRR
;
A
#
# COMPACT_ATOMS: atom_id res chain seq x y z
N ALA A 1 -20.43 18.28 -4.02
CA ALA A 1 -21.45 19.22 -4.53
C ALA A 1 -20.87 19.93 -5.73
N GLN A 2 -19.92 20.85 -5.56
CA GLN A 2 -19.24 21.50 -6.69
C GLN A 2 -18.62 20.49 -7.67
N ILE A 3 -17.78 19.58 -7.18
CA ILE A 3 -17.17 18.51 -8.02
C ILE A 3 -18.21 17.73 -8.83
N GLU A 4 -19.34 17.38 -8.22
CA GLU A 4 -20.38 16.59 -8.92
C GLU A 4 -21.20 17.42 -9.91
N ALA A 5 -21.36 18.72 -9.63
CA ALA A 5 -22.01 19.63 -10.56
C ALA A 5 -21.17 19.84 -11.82
N ASP A 6 -19.84 19.87 -11.67
CA ASP A 6 -18.92 20.18 -12.77
C ASP A 6 -18.48 18.93 -13.55
N LEU A 7 -18.25 17.81 -12.86
CA LEU A 7 -17.62 16.60 -13.42
C LEU A 7 -18.55 15.38 -13.44
N GLY A 8 -19.75 15.49 -12.87
CA GLY A 8 -20.68 14.38 -12.71
C GLY A 8 -20.47 13.58 -11.43
N GLU A 9 -21.26 12.53 -11.26
CA GLU A 9 -21.28 11.72 -10.03
C GLU A 9 -19.90 11.13 -9.69
N ILE A 10 -19.57 11.09 -8.39
CA ILE A 10 -18.30 10.49 -7.93
C ILE A 10 -18.48 8.98 -7.81
N ASP A 11 -18.20 8.25 -8.88
CA ASP A 11 -18.28 6.77 -8.89
C ASP A 11 -17.13 6.08 -8.14
N ILE A 12 -15.94 6.67 -8.20
CA ILE A 12 -14.72 6.14 -7.58
C ILE A 12 -14.07 7.24 -6.76
N TRP A 13 -13.72 6.93 -5.51
CA TRP A 13 -12.93 7.79 -4.63
C TRP A 13 -11.63 7.10 -4.25
N ILE A 14 -10.48 7.75 -4.46
CA ILE A 14 -9.16 7.19 -4.12
C ILE A 14 -8.49 8.05 -3.05
N ASN A 15 -8.32 7.51 -1.85
CA ASN A 15 -7.51 8.11 -0.79
C ASN A 15 -6.04 7.76 -1.00
N ASN A 16 -5.29 8.68 -1.63
CA ASN A 16 -3.87 8.51 -1.95
C ASN A 16 -2.93 9.43 -1.14
N ALA A 17 -3.39 10.63 -0.78
CA ALA A 17 -2.56 11.64 -0.14
C ALA A 17 -1.93 11.15 1.17
N MET A 18 -0.64 11.46 1.37
CA MET A 18 0.10 11.11 2.59
C MET A 18 1.26 12.08 2.83
N ALA A 19 1.65 12.20 4.10
CA ALA A 19 2.89 12.80 4.54
C ALA A 19 3.67 11.80 5.42
N SER A 20 4.99 11.93 5.44
CA SER A 20 5.87 11.07 6.24
C SER A 20 7.13 11.82 6.66
N VAL A 21 7.85 11.24 7.61
CA VAL A 21 9.17 11.69 8.07
C VAL A 21 10.06 10.45 8.21
N PHE A 22 11.22 10.48 7.58
CA PHE A 22 12.27 9.49 7.78
C PHE A 22 13.16 9.95 8.93
N SER A 23 13.06 9.32 10.10
CA SER A 23 13.74 9.77 11.31
C SER A 23 13.79 8.65 12.35
N PRO A 24 14.91 8.51 13.09
CA PRO A 24 14.88 7.80 14.37
C PRO A 24 13.75 8.37 15.25
N VAL A 25 13.02 7.49 15.95
CA VAL A 25 11.85 7.89 16.75
C VAL A 25 12.22 8.92 17.82
N LYS A 26 13.40 8.75 18.44
CA LYS A 26 13.93 9.65 19.47
C LYS A 26 14.24 11.07 18.96
N GLU A 27 14.26 11.28 17.64
CA GLU A 27 14.54 12.58 17.01
C GLU A 27 13.27 13.21 16.39
N MET A 28 12.14 12.51 16.39
CA MET A 28 10.87 13.04 15.90
C MET A 28 10.20 13.91 16.95
N THR A 29 9.56 15.00 16.52
CA THR A 29 8.79 15.88 17.42
C THR A 29 7.31 15.48 17.49
N PRO A 30 6.59 15.81 18.58
CA PRO A 30 5.14 15.57 18.68
C PRO A 30 4.33 16.20 17.53
N GLU A 31 4.74 17.37 17.05
CA GLU A 31 4.10 18.10 15.95
C GLU A 31 4.24 17.34 14.63
N GLU A 32 5.36 16.66 14.42
CA GLU A 32 5.58 15.82 13.24
C GLU A 32 4.68 14.59 13.26
N PHE A 33 4.55 13.93 14.41
CA PHE A 33 3.59 12.84 14.59
C PHE A 33 2.15 13.29 14.32
N ARG A 34 1.77 14.45 14.88
CA ARG A 34 0.47 15.07 14.64
C ARG A 34 0.26 15.33 13.15
N ARG A 35 1.21 15.97 12.48
CA ARG A 35 1.09 16.32 11.06
C ARG A 35 0.96 15.10 10.16
N VAL A 36 1.78 14.07 10.38
CA VAL A 36 1.68 12.81 9.64
C VAL A 36 0.32 12.14 9.89
N THR A 37 -0.18 12.15 11.12
CA THR A 37 -1.51 11.62 11.46
C THR A 37 -2.62 12.40 10.78
N GLU A 38 -2.57 13.73 10.82
CA GLU A 38 -3.57 14.61 10.18
C GLU A 38 -3.65 14.39 8.68
N VAL A 39 -2.51 14.35 7.99
CA VAL A 39 -2.50 14.20 6.53
C VAL A 39 -2.81 12.76 6.11
N THR A 40 -2.09 11.79 6.67
CA THR A 40 -2.13 10.40 6.18
C THR A 40 -3.32 9.62 6.72
N TYR A 41 -3.66 9.77 8.01
CA TYR A 41 -4.78 9.05 8.61
C TYR A 41 -6.07 9.86 8.55
N LEU A 42 -6.11 11.04 9.17
CA LEU A 42 -7.36 11.82 9.21
C LEU A 42 -7.78 12.31 7.82
N GLY A 43 -6.83 12.65 6.93
CA GLY A 43 -7.12 12.94 5.53
C GLY A 43 -7.84 11.79 4.82
N CYS A 44 -7.42 10.55 5.08
CA CYS A 44 -8.11 9.35 4.60
C CYS A 44 -9.52 9.20 5.20
N VAL A 45 -9.67 9.39 6.51
CA VAL A 45 -10.97 9.34 7.18
C VAL A 45 -11.92 10.38 6.59
N TYR A 46 -11.50 11.64 6.49
CA TYR A 46 -12.32 12.73 5.98
C TYR A 46 -12.66 12.56 4.50
N GLY A 47 -11.72 12.10 3.68
CA GLY A 47 -11.99 11.76 2.28
C GLY A 47 -13.03 10.63 2.16
N THR A 48 -12.91 9.61 3.00
CA THR A 48 -13.88 8.50 3.07
C THR A 48 -15.27 8.99 3.47
N LEU A 49 -15.39 9.83 4.49
CA LEU A 49 -16.68 10.40 4.92
C LEU A 49 -17.30 11.28 3.83
N ALA A 50 -16.48 12.05 3.12
CA ALA A 50 -16.93 12.84 1.97
C ALA A 50 -17.47 11.95 0.84
N ALA A 51 -16.80 10.85 0.52
CA ALA A 51 -17.24 9.86 -0.46
C ALA A 51 -18.55 9.17 -0.02
N LEU A 52 -18.63 8.69 1.22
CA LEU A 52 -19.81 8.02 1.76
C LEU A 52 -21.05 8.92 1.72
N LYS A 53 -20.91 10.22 2.02
CA LYS A 53 -22.01 11.19 1.92
C LYS A 53 -22.63 11.25 0.52
N ARG A 54 -21.85 10.91 -0.53
CA ARG A 54 -22.31 10.87 -1.93
C ARG A 54 -22.73 9.49 -2.39
N MET A 55 -22.05 8.46 -1.92
CA MET A 55 -22.25 7.08 -2.37
C MET A 55 -23.42 6.37 -1.67
N LEU A 56 -23.64 6.62 -0.37
CA LEU A 56 -24.67 5.94 0.41
C LEU A 56 -26.11 6.25 -0.05
N PRO A 57 -26.51 7.52 -0.32
CA PRO A 57 -27.89 7.81 -0.75
C PRO A 57 -28.30 7.12 -2.04
N ARG A 58 -27.35 6.91 -2.97
CA ARG A 58 -27.55 6.19 -4.23
C ARG A 58 -27.19 4.71 -4.15
N ASN A 59 -26.71 4.27 -2.99
CA ASN A 59 -26.25 2.91 -2.70
C ASN A 59 -25.34 2.35 -3.82
N ARG A 60 -24.36 3.14 -4.28
CA ARG A 60 -23.35 2.69 -5.27
C ARG A 60 -22.09 3.55 -5.18
N GLY A 61 -20.95 2.94 -5.52
CA GLY A 61 -19.64 3.59 -5.60
C GLY A 61 -18.51 2.72 -5.03
N VAL A 62 -17.27 3.09 -5.35
CA VAL A 62 -16.07 2.39 -4.90
C VAL A 62 -15.12 3.35 -4.19
N ILE A 63 -14.70 2.99 -2.98
CA ILE A 63 -13.68 3.69 -2.21
C ILE A 63 -12.41 2.84 -2.22
N VAL A 64 -11.34 3.39 -2.78
CA VAL A 64 -10.00 2.78 -2.85
C VAL A 64 -9.10 3.46 -1.81
N GLN A 65 -8.49 2.64 -0.95
CA GLN A 65 -7.55 3.09 0.06
C GLN A 65 -6.14 2.66 -0.35
N ILE A 66 -5.24 3.63 -0.50
CA ILE A 66 -3.84 3.32 -0.79
C ILE A 66 -3.14 2.87 0.50
N GLY A 67 -2.97 1.56 0.61
CA GLY A 67 -2.31 0.86 1.70
C GLY A 67 -0.82 0.66 1.47
N SER A 68 -0.19 -0.03 2.41
CA SER A 68 1.21 -0.43 2.36
C SER A 68 1.39 -1.70 3.18
N ALA A 69 2.37 -2.54 2.84
CA ALA A 69 2.82 -3.62 3.73
C ALA A 69 3.16 -3.12 5.15
N LEU A 70 3.58 -1.85 5.26
CA LEU A 70 3.88 -1.18 6.51
C LEU A 70 2.65 -0.87 7.38
N ALA A 71 1.44 -1.15 6.89
CA ALA A 71 0.20 -1.15 7.66
C ALA A 71 0.05 -2.38 8.58
N TYR A 72 0.85 -3.43 8.36
CA TYR A 72 0.78 -4.69 9.13
C TYR A 72 2.10 -5.00 9.86
N ARG A 73 3.21 -4.39 9.42
CA ARG A 73 4.52 -4.49 10.05
C ARG A 73 5.22 -3.14 10.05
N GLY A 74 5.37 -2.54 11.23
CA GLY A 74 6.21 -1.34 11.38
C GLY A 74 7.68 -1.64 11.07
N ILE A 75 8.39 -0.67 10.51
CA ILE A 75 9.85 -0.72 10.29
C ILE A 75 10.51 0.49 10.99
N PRO A 76 11.81 0.41 11.33
CA PRO A 76 12.51 1.57 11.89
C PRO A 76 12.50 2.75 10.91
N LEU A 77 12.78 3.94 11.44
CA LEU A 77 12.88 5.21 10.70
C LEU A 77 11.56 5.78 10.15
N GLN A 78 10.45 5.03 10.19
CA GLN A 78 9.15 5.48 9.64
C GLN A 78 7.98 5.33 10.63
N ALA A 79 8.24 5.50 11.93
CA ALA A 79 7.26 5.17 12.97
C ALA A 79 5.91 5.92 12.82
N ALA A 80 5.94 7.23 12.52
CA ALA A 80 4.71 8.00 12.33
C ALA A 80 3.88 7.51 11.13
N TYR A 81 4.54 7.18 10.03
CA TYR A 81 3.89 6.65 8.83
C TYR A 81 3.32 5.25 9.08
N CYS A 82 4.10 4.36 9.69
CA CYS A 82 3.63 3.03 10.08
C CYS A 82 2.40 3.13 10.99
N ALA A 83 2.44 3.98 12.02
CA ALA A 83 1.29 4.18 12.92
C ALA A 83 0.04 4.65 12.16
N ALA A 84 0.18 5.67 11.30
CA ALA A 84 -0.93 6.16 10.48
C ALA A 84 -1.51 5.09 9.54
N LYS A 85 -0.66 4.27 8.91
CA LYS A 85 -1.10 3.18 8.02
C LYS A 85 -1.79 2.04 8.76
N HIS A 86 -1.35 1.70 9.99
CA HIS A 86 -2.09 0.77 10.85
C HIS A 86 -3.45 1.35 11.26
N ALA A 87 -3.53 2.65 11.59
CA ALA A 87 -4.80 3.31 11.93
C ALA A 87 -5.80 3.28 10.76
N ILE A 88 -5.33 3.49 9.52
CA ILE A 88 -6.17 3.35 8.31
C ILE A 88 -6.73 1.93 8.20
N GLN A 89 -5.93 0.89 8.47
CA GLN A 89 -6.40 -0.49 8.42
C GLN A 89 -7.54 -0.72 9.42
N GLY A 90 -7.35 -0.32 10.69
CA GLY A 90 -8.38 -0.44 11.72
C GLY A 90 -9.67 0.30 11.36
N PHE A 91 -9.55 1.52 10.83
CA PHE A 91 -10.69 2.30 10.34
C PHE A 91 -11.43 1.57 9.20
N CYS A 92 -10.70 1.04 8.21
CA CYS A 92 -11.30 0.32 7.08
C CYS A 92 -11.97 -0.98 7.51
N ASP A 93 -11.43 -1.66 8.52
CA ASP A 93 -12.04 -2.86 9.08
C ASP A 93 -13.36 -2.57 9.78
N SER A 94 -13.44 -1.48 10.57
CA SER A 94 -14.69 -1.03 11.18
C SER A 94 -15.74 -0.66 10.11
N LEU A 95 -15.39 0.24 9.19
CA LEU A 95 -16.32 0.72 8.16
C LEU A 95 -16.86 -0.44 7.30
N ARG A 96 -16.02 -1.42 6.99
CA ARG A 96 -16.46 -2.58 6.19
C ARG A 96 -17.53 -3.39 6.91
N CYS A 97 -17.43 -3.57 8.22
CA CYS A 97 -18.45 -4.27 9.01
C CYS A 97 -19.78 -3.52 8.99
N GLU A 98 -19.75 -2.18 9.09
CA GLU A 98 -20.93 -1.32 9.00
C GLU A 98 -21.60 -1.44 7.61
N LEU A 99 -20.83 -1.31 6.53
CA LEU A 99 -21.35 -1.46 5.16
C LEU A 99 -22.00 -2.84 4.92
N LEU A 100 -21.44 -3.90 5.51
CA LEU A 100 -22.02 -5.25 5.44
C LEU A 100 -23.31 -5.37 6.26
N HIS A 101 -23.33 -4.82 7.48
CA HIS A 101 -24.51 -4.79 8.33
C HIS A 101 -25.69 -4.09 7.63
N ASP A 102 -25.42 -2.95 7.00
CA ASP A 102 -26.40 -2.13 6.29
C ASP A 102 -26.77 -2.68 4.91
N LYS A 103 -26.16 -3.81 4.48
CA LYS A 103 -26.32 -4.40 3.14
C LYS A 103 -26.05 -3.37 2.02
N SER A 104 -25.07 -2.51 2.25
CA SER A 104 -24.70 -1.48 1.28
C SER A 104 -24.01 -2.09 0.05
N ASN A 105 -24.30 -1.53 -1.12
CA ASN A 105 -23.61 -1.82 -2.37
C ASN A 105 -22.38 -0.92 -2.59
N VAL A 106 -22.08 0.00 -1.66
CA VAL A 106 -20.82 0.76 -1.68
C VAL A 106 -19.67 -0.18 -1.35
N ARG A 107 -18.61 -0.13 -2.17
CA ARG A 107 -17.48 -1.04 -2.07
C ARG A 107 -16.28 -0.35 -1.46
N LEU A 108 -15.60 -1.02 -0.54
CA LEU A 108 -14.34 -0.56 0.07
C LEU A 108 -13.23 -1.55 -0.25
N THR A 109 -12.16 -1.06 -0.88
CA THR A 109 -10.96 -1.85 -1.22
C THR A 109 -9.69 -1.18 -0.75
N MET A 110 -8.71 -1.98 -0.30
CA MET A 110 -7.37 -1.50 0.03
C MET A 110 -6.36 -2.05 -0.98
N VAL A 111 -5.52 -1.20 -1.55
CA VAL A 111 -4.41 -1.61 -2.44
C VAL A 111 -3.11 -1.48 -1.67
N GLN A 112 -2.50 -2.62 -1.33
CA GLN A 112 -1.26 -2.71 -0.58
C GLN A 112 -0.08 -2.58 -1.55
N LEU A 113 0.42 -1.36 -1.68
CA LEU A 113 1.52 -1.04 -2.59
C LEU A 113 2.88 -1.49 -2.04
N PRO A 114 3.79 -1.95 -2.92
CA PRO A 114 5.18 -2.19 -2.57
C PRO A 114 5.94 -0.86 -2.48
N ALA A 115 7.26 -0.94 -2.35
CA ALA A 115 8.13 0.22 -2.52
C ALA A 115 8.12 0.66 -3.99
N LEU A 116 7.85 1.95 -4.23
CA LEU A 116 7.67 2.52 -5.57
C LEU A 116 8.75 3.57 -5.88
N ASN A 117 9.16 3.64 -7.14
CA ASN A 117 10.04 4.67 -7.67
C ASN A 117 9.25 5.96 -7.92
N THR A 118 8.91 6.69 -6.85
CA THR A 118 8.27 8.00 -6.96
C THR A 118 9.21 9.11 -6.48
N PRO A 119 8.97 10.38 -6.85
CA PRO A 119 9.76 11.51 -6.36
C PRO A 119 9.73 11.72 -4.84
N GLN A 120 8.88 11.00 -4.10
CA GLN A 120 8.71 11.12 -2.65
C GLN A 120 10.03 11.20 -1.90
N PHE A 121 11.01 10.37 -2.26
CA PHE A 121 12.28 10.26 -1.55
C PHE A 121 13.19 11.48 -1.75
N GLY A 122 12.91 12.32 -2.75
CA GLY A 122 13.58 13.59 -2.98
C GLY A 122 13.05 14.75 -2.13
N TRP A 123 11.83 14.65 -1.58
CA TRP A 123 11.20 15.74 -0.79
C TRP A 123 10.62 15.33 0.55
N VAL A 124 10.60 14.05 0.90
CA VAL A 124 10.12 13.63 2.23
C VAL A 124 11.05 14.23 3.28
N LYS A 125 10.52 14.70 4.42
CA LYS A 125 11.39 15.18 5.51
C LYS A 125 12.26 14.02 5.99
N SER A 126 13.57 14.23 6.03
CA SER A 126 14.55 13.19 6.34
C SER A 126 15.56 13.70 7.36
N ARG A 127 15.84 12.89 8.39
CA ARG A 127 16.97 13.02 9.33
C ARG A 127 17.95 11.87 9.15
N LEU A 128 17.91 11.18 8.02
CA LEU A 128 18.84 10.11 7.73
C LEU A 128 20.24 10.71 7.48
N PRO A 129 21.32 10.01 7.84
CA PRO A 129 22.66 10.46 7.50
C PRO A 129 22.95 10.39 5.99
N ARG A 130 22.30 9.47 5.28
CA ARG A 130 22.39 9.32 3.82
C ARG A 130 21.04 9.53 3.16
N ARG A 131 21.05 9.76 1.85
CA ARG A 131 19.85 10.02 1.06
C ARG A 131 18.84 8.87 1.18
N ALA A 132 17.57 9.22 1.37
CA ALA A 132 16.48 8.25 1.49
C ALA A 132 16.22 7.49 0.18
N GLN A 133 15.84 6.22 0.27
CA GLN A 133 15.35 5.41 -0.86
C GLN A 133 14.19 4.49 -0.45
N PRO A 134 13.39 4.00 -1.41
CA PRO A 134 12.43 2.94 -1.17
C PRO A 134 13.14 1.65 -0.73
N VAL A 135 12.53 0.90 0.20
CA VAL A 135 13.04 -0.42 0.61
C VAL A 135 12.92 -1.40 -0.56
N PRO A 136 14.02 -1.96 -1.09
CA PRO A 136 13.94 -2.89 -2.21
C PRO A 136 13.12 -4.15 -1.89
N PRO A 137 12.47 -4.79 -2.88
CA PRO A 137 12.47 -4.47 -4.31
C PRO A 137 11.64 -3.22 -4.67
N ILE A 138 12.16 -2.41 -5.60
CA ILE A 138 11.54 -1.17 -6.08
C ILE A 138 10.75 -1.47 -7.37
N PHE A 139 9.55 -0.91 -7.49
CA PHE A 139 8.70 -1.02 -8.68
C PHE A 139 8.42 0.35 -9.29
N GLN A 140 8.16 0.40 -10.58
CA GLN A 140 7.78 1.65 -11.25
C GLN A 140 6.38 2.15 -10.83
N PRO A 141 6.10 3.45 -10.92
CA PRO A 141 4.77 4.04 -10.63
C PRO A 141 3.63 3.40 -11.41
N GLU A 142 3.87 2.97 -12.65
CA GLU A 142 2.91 2.34 -13.54
C GLU A 142 2.31 1.08 -12.90
N VAL A 143 3.13 0.29 -12.20
CA VAL A 143 2.69 -0.93 -11.49
C VAL A 143 1.64 -0.58 -10.43
N ALA A 144 1.81 0.56 -9.75
CA ALA A 144 0.81 1.03 -8.80
C ALA A 144 -0.43 1.56 -9.50
N ALA A 145 -0.26 2.34 -10.58
CA ALA A 145 -1.37 2.90 -11.34
C ALA A 145 -2.27 1.80 -11.91
N GLU A 146 -1.70 0.77 -12.52
CA GLU A 146 -2.40 -0.41 -13.04
C GLU A 146 -3.17 -1.13 -11.93
N ALA A 147 -2.51 -1.40 -10.80
CA ALA A 147 -3.15 -2.07 -9.67
C ALA A 147 -4.32 -1.27 -9.07
N ILE A 148 -4.16 0.04 -8.94
CA ILE A 148 -5.20 0.94 -8.42
C ILE A 148 -6.37 0.99 -9.38
N PHE A 149 -6.09 1.14 -10.68
CA PHE A 149 -7.11 1.16 -11.73
C PHE A 149 -7.90 -0.16 -11.76
N PHE A 150 -7.22 -1.30 -11.73
CA PHE A 150 -7.85 -2.60 -11.70
C PHE A 150 -8.71 -2.79 -10.45
N ALA A 151 -8.18 -2.45 -9.27
CA ALA A 151 -8.89 -2.58 -7.99
C ALA A 151 -10.14 -1.69 -7.91
N ALA A 152 -10.09 -0.50 -8.53
CA ALA A 152 -11.23 0.40 -8.59
C ALA A 152 -12.41 -0.18 -9.39
N HIS A 153 -12.13 -0.97 -10.44
CA HIS A 153 -13.15 -1.60 -11.27
C HIS A 153 -13.51 -3.03 -10.82
N HIS A 154 -12.66 -3.68 -10.03
CA HIS A 154 -12.85 -5.04 -9.53
C HIS A 154 -12.72 -5.12 -8.01
N PRO A 155 -13.54 -4.39 -7.23
CA PRO A 155 -13.28 -4.15 -5.82
C PRO A 155 -13.37 -5.44 -4.99
N ARG A 156 -12.27 -5.71 -4.27
CA ARG A 156 -12.13 -6.80 -3.29
C ARG A 156 -11.68 -6.24 -1.96
N ARG A 157 -11.68 -7.06 -0.90
CA ARG A 157 -11.25 -6.62 0.43
C ARG A 157 -9.86 -5.95 0.39
N GLU A 158 -8.88 -6.66 -0.18
CA GLU A 158 -7.48 -6.24 -0.29
C GLU A 158 -6.88 -6.71 -1.61
N PHE A 159 -6.02 -5.89 -2.19
CA PHE A 159 -5.17 -6.18 -3.34
C PHE A 159 -3.71 -6.07 -2.93
N TYR A 160 -2.92 -7.11 -3.19
CA TYR A 160 -1.49 -7.12 -2.88
C TYR A 160 -0.71 -6.99 -4.18
N VAL A 161 0.12 -5.95 -4.27
CA VAL A 161 0.85 -5.64 -5.50
C VAL A 161 2.27 -6.20 -5.47
N GLY A 162 2.83 -6.49 -4.30
CA GLY A 162 4.16 -7.12 -4.13
C GLY A 162 4.14 -8.34 -3.21
N ALA A 163 4.79 -9.43 -3.63
CA ALA A 163 4.90 -10.68 -2.86
C ALA A 163 5.54 -10.57 -1.46
N PRO A 164 6.54 -9.69 -1.22
CA PRO A 164 7.17 -9.57 0.11
C PRO A 164 6.19 -9.19 1.23
N SER A 165 5.06 -8.58 0.90
CA SER A 165 4.03 -8.16 1.86
C SER A 165 3.44 -9.35 2.64
N VAL A 166 3.18 -10.48 1.98
CA VAL A 166 2.53 -11.64 2.62
C VAL A 166 3.48 -12.35 3.58
N ALA A 167 4.74 -12.54 3.17
CA ALA A 167 5.76 -13.21 4.00
C ALA A 167 6.06 -12.41 5.29
N VAL A 168 6.09 -11.08 5.20
CA VAL A 168 6.30 -10.19 6.35
C VAL A 168 5.10 -10.22 7.30
N ILE A 169 3.86 -10.20 6.77
CA ILE A 169 2.63 -10.29 7.59
C ILE A 169 2.58 -11.61 8.37
N VAL A 170 2.84 -12.73 7.69
CA VAL A 170 2.85 -14.06 8.31
C VAL A 170 4.01 -14.20 9.29
N GLY A 171 5.22 -13.77 8.91
CA GLY A 171 6.40 -13.82 9.76
C GLY A 171 6.25 -13.02 11.07
N ASN A 172 5.66 -11.82 10.99
CA ASN A 172 5.38 -11.00 12.17
C ASN A 172 4.43 -11.69 13.17
N LYS A 173 3.47 -12.48 12.66
CA LYS A 173 2.50 -13.19 13.50
C LYS A 173 3.13 -14.33 14.30
N PHE A 174 4.17 -14.99 13.77
CA PHE A 174 4.74 -16.20 14.37
C PHE A 174 6.09 -15.99 15.05
N ALA A 175 6.90 -15.03 14.61
CA ALA A 175 8.24 -14.79 15.15
C ALA A 175 8.61 -13.28 15.17
N PRO A 176 7.84 -12.43 15.89
CA PRO A 176 8.03 -10.98 15.88
C PRO A 176 9.44 -10.56 16.35
N GLY A 177 9.97 -11.17 17.41
CA GLY A 177 11.31 -10.82 17.93
C GLY A 177 12.47 -11.19 16.99
N LEU A 178 12.35 -12.27 16.21
CA LEU A 178 13.34 -12.60 15.19
C LEU A 178 13.30 -11.57 14.06
N LEU A 179 12.09 -11.18 13.64
CA LEU A 179 11.89 -10.16 12.62
C LEU A 179 12.35 -8.78 13.11
N ASP A 180 12.15 -8.42 14.38
CA ASP A 180 12.69 -7.21 14.99
C ASP A 180 14.21 -7.18 14.88
N ARG A 181 14.88 -8.28 15.24
CA ARG A 181 16.35 -8.36 15.18
C ARG A 181 16.87 -8.29 13.74
N TYR A 182 16.17 -8.93 12.80
CA TYR A 182 16.48 -8.82 11.39
C TYR A 182 16.35 -7.37 10.88
N LEU A 183 15.22 -6.71 11.17
CA LEU A 183 14.98 -5.33 10.72
C LEU A 183 15.90 -4.32 11.43
N ALA A 184 16.26 -4.55 12.69
CA ALA A 184 17.24 -3.72 13.40
C ALA A 184 18.59 -3.69 12.68
N ASN A 185 19.02 -4.81 12.09
CA ASN A 185 20.30 -4.92 11.40
C ASN A 185 20.25 -4.53 9.92
N THR A 186 19.08 -4.61 9.26
CA THR A 186 18.98 -4.48 7.79
C THR A 186 18.16 -3.28 7.34
N ALA A 187 17.12 -2.90 8.09
CA ALA A 187 16.14 -1.92 7.63
C ALA A 187 16.62 -0.46 7.75
N TYR A 188 17.63 -0.18 8.57
CA TYR A 188 18.24 1.15 8.60
C TYR A 188 18.97 1.45 7.29
N ASP A 189 19.83 0.53 6.84
CA ASP A 189 20.61 0.71 5.61
C ASP A 189 19.79 0.53 4.35
N SER A 190 18.80 -0.37 4.34
CA SER A 190 17.97 -0.60 3.14
C SER A 190 17.11 0.60 2.75
N GLN A 191 16.88 1.54 3.65
CA GLN A 191 16.15 2.79 3.42
C GLN A 191 17.05 3.94 2.95
N GLN A 192 18.34 3.68 2.74
CA GLN A 192 19.34 4.70 2.39
C GLN A 192 20.18 4.28 1.18
N TYR A 193 20.63 5.25 0.39
CA TYR A 193 21.58 5.04 -0.71
C TYR A 193 22.74 6.02 -0.65
N ASP A 194 23.67 5.92 -1.59
CA ASP A 194 24.92 6.66 -1.54
C ASP A 194 24.73 8.18 -1.59
N GLY A 195 25.61 8.87 -0.86
CA GLY A 195 25.62 10.32 -0.72
C GLY A 195 25.01 10.82 0.59
N PRO A 196 25.49 11.95 1.13
CA PRO A 196 24.92 12.57 2.31
C PRO A 196 23.52 13.11 2.03
N GLU A 197 22.65 13.05 3.04
CA GLU A 197 21.39 13.79 3.03
C GLU A 197 21.65 15.28 3.26
N ASP A 198 20.88 16.15 2.60
CA ASP A 198 20.89 17.57 2.89
C ASP A 198 19.78 17.88 3.92
N PRO A 199 20.10 18.19 5.18
CA PRO A 199 19.10 18.45 6.21
C PRO A 199 18.30 19.74 5.95
N ASN A 200 18.78 20.63 5.07
CA ASN A 200 18.17 21.92 4.76
C ASN A 200 17.36 21.91 3.45
N ARG A 201 17.32 20.79 2.72
CA ARG A 201 16.53 20.72 1.47
C ARG A 201 15.05 20.95 1.74
N ALA A 202 14.36 21.52 0.76
CA ALA A 202 12.91 21.66 0.81
C ALA A 202 12.23 20.30 1.03
N HIS A 203 11.15 20.30 1.83
CA HIS A 203 10.44 19.07 2.15
C HIS A 203 8.93 19.25 2.25
N ASN A 204 8.17 18.18 2.03
CA ASN A 204 6.72 18.24 1.87
C ASN A 204 5.87 18.08 3.17
N LEU A 205 6.50 18.06 4.36
CA LEU A 205 5.77 17.78 5.61
C LEU A 205 4.74 18.86 5.97
N TRP A 206 5.15 20.13 5.92
CA TRP A 206 4.30 21.26 6.32
C TRP A 206 3.57 21.86 5.15
N GLN A 207 4.28 22.06 4.04
CA GLN A 207 3.81 22.66 2.80
C GLN A 207 4.23 21.80 1.62
N PRO A 208 3.49 21.80 0.50
CA PRO A 208 3.93 21.10 -0.71
C PRO A 208 5.24 21.71 -1.23
N VAL A 209 6.10 20.86 -1.81
CA VAL A 209 7.25 21.35 -2.58
C VAL A 209 6.73 21.77 -3.96
N LEU A 210 6.86 23.05 -4.28
CA LEU A 210 6.37 23.60 -5.54
C LEU A 210 7.07 22.98 -6.75
N GLY A 211 6.36 22.94 -7.88
CA GLY A 211 6.84 22.38 -9.15
C GLY A 211 6.02 21.16 -9.60
N ASP A 212 6.11 20.86 -10.90
CA ASP A 212 5.72 19.56 -11.41
C ASP A 212 6.94 18.63 -11.26
N HIS A 213 6.74 17.55 -10.53
CA HIS A 213 7.79 16.59 -10.24
C HIS A 213 7.61 15.26 -10.97
N GLY A 214 6.57 15.14 -11.79
CA GLY A 214 6.22 13.90 -12.47
C GLY A 214 5.87 12.74 -11.53
N ALA A 215 5.79 11.54 -12.11
CA ALA A 215 5.47 10.31 -11.38
C ALA A 215 6.71 9.50 -10.98
N HIS A 216 7.81 9.61 -11.75
CA HIS A 216 9.03 8.81 -11.58
C HIS A 216 10.02 9.46 -10.62
N GLY A 217 10.56 8.67 -9.69
CA GLY A 217 11.68 9.05 -8.85
C GLY A 217 13.04 8.81 -9.50
N ALA A 218 14.11 8.98 -8.70
CA ALA A 218 15.49 8.85 -9.16
C ALA A 218 15.98 7.39 -9.32
N PHE A 219 15.09 6.39 -9.36
CA PHE A 219 15.46 4.98 -9.25
C PHE A 219 15.08 4.13 -10.47
N ASP A 220 14.91 4.74 -11.65
CA ASP A 220 14.49 4.04 -12.87
C ASP A 220 15.36 2.83 -13.22
N THR A 221 16.68 2.94 -13.04
CA THR A 221 17.62 1.85 -13.35
C THR A 221 17.54 0.64 -12.40
N ARG A 222 16.86 0.79 -11.24
CA ARG A 222 16.70 -0.26 -10.22
C ARG A 222 15.24 -0.70 -10.05
N ALA A 223 14.31 0.05 -10.62
CA ALA A 223 12.88 -0.21 -10.52
C ALA A 223 12.47 -1.30 -11.50
N LYS A 224 11.48 -2.10 -11.12
CA LYS A 224 10.88 -3.13 -11.95
C LYS A 224 9.59 -2.62 -12.57
N ASP A 225 9.41 -2.86 -13.87
CA ASP A 225 8.21 -2.43 -14.61
C ASP A 225 7.04 -3.40 -14.43
N CYS A 226 7.27 -4.58 -13.87
CA CYS A 226 6.25 -5.61 -13.70
C CYS A 226 6.27 -6.24 -12.30
N SER A 227 5.10 -6.69 -11.86
CA SER A 227 4.95 -7.48 -10.65
C SER A 227 4.23 -8.79 -10.93
N PRO A 228 4.90 -9.95 -10.79
CA PRO A 228 4.23 -11.26 -10.87
C PRO A 228 3.09 -11.42 -9.86
N GLN A 229 3.21 -10.76 -8.71
CA GLN A 229 2.15 -10.75 -7.69
C GLN A 229 0.92 -9.98 -8.17
N LEU A 230 1.12 -8.82 -8.81
CA LEU A 230 0.03 -8.06 -9.42
C LEU A 230 -0.66 -8.89 -10.50
N TRP A 231 0.12 -9.46 -11.43
CA TRP A 231 -0.40 -10.34 -12.48
C TRP A 231 -1.25 -11.47 -11.90
N THR A 232 -0.77 -12.11 -10.83
CA THR A 232 -1.51 -13.17 -10.12
C THR A 232 -2.81 -12.65 -9.50
N SER A 233 -2.79 -11.46 -8.90
CA SER A 233 -3.98 -10.84 -8.29
C SER A 233 -5.04 -10.46 -9.30
N GLU A 234 -4.64 -10.03 -10.49
CA GLU A 234 -5.53 -9.73 -11.63
C GLU A 234 -6.11 -11.00 -12.26
N HIS A 235 -5.26 -12.02 -12.43
CA HIS A 235 -5.60 -13.27 -13.12
C HIS A 235 -6.00 -14.40 -12.17
N ARG A 236 -6.32 -14.10 -10.89
CA ARG A 236 -6.54 -15.14 -9.86
C ARG A 236 -7.55 -16.22 -10.22
N THR A 237 -8.57 -15.89 -11.02
CA THR A 237 -9.59 -16.85 -11.46
C THR A 237 -8.95 -17.91 -12.35
N TRP A 238 -8.14 -17.48 -13.31
CA TRP A 238 -7.37 -18.38 -14.18
C TRP A 238 -6.31 -19.15 -13.42
N VAL A 239 -5.64 -18.51 -12.47
CA VAL A 239 -4.69 -19.20 -11.57
C VAL A 239 -5.39 -20.28 -10.77
N ALA A 240 -6.55 -19.99 -10.17
CA ALA A 240 -7.34 -20.98 -9.43
C ALA A 240 -7.81 -22.14 -10.32
N ILE A 241 -8.30 -21.84 -11.53
CA ILE A 241 -8.69 -22.86 -12.52
C ILE A 241 -7.48 -23.75 -12.85
N GLY A 242 -6.30 -23.16 -13.10
CA GLY A 242 -5.08 -23.90 -13.39
C GLY A 242 -4.66 -24.81 -12.24
N VAL A 243 -4.69 -24.33 -10.99
CA VAL A 243 -4.38 -25.13 -9.81
C VAL A 243 -5.36 -26.30 -9.64
N VAL A 244 -6.67 -26.06 -9.83
CA VAL A 244 -7.69 -27.12 -9.78
C VAL A 244 -7.47 -28.15 -10.89
N ALA A 245 -7.18 -27.71 -12.12
CA ALA A 245 -6.91 -28.60 -13.24
C ALA A 245 -5.66 -29.48 -13.01
N LEU A 246 -4.59 -28.90 -12.44
CA LEU A 246 -3.39 -29.66 -12.06
C LEU A 246 -3.66 -30.66 -10.94
N ALA A 247 -4.44 -30.28 -9.92
CA ALA A 247 -4.84 -31.17 -8.85
C ALA A 247 -5.67 -32.36 -9.37
N ILE A 248 -6.66 -32.09 -10.23
CA ILE A 248 -7.46 -33.14 -10.89
C ILE A 248 -6.57 -34.05 -11.74
N SER A 249 -5.65 -33.49 -12.53
CA SER A 249 -4.71 -34.26 -13.35
C SER A 249 -3.79 -35.15 -12.51
N GLY A 250 -3.30 -34.63 -11.38
CA GLY A 250 -2.50 -35.39 -10.42
C GLY A 250 -3.27 -36.55 -9.78
N ILE A 251 -4.53 -36.32 -9.41
CA ILE A 251 -5.44 -37.36 -8.91
C ILE A 251 -5.67 -38.45 -9.98
N ILE A 252 -5.97 -38.07 -11.22
CA ILE A 252 -6.16 -39.00 -12.34
C ILE A 252 -4.88 -39.83 -12.60
N ALA A 253 -3.70 -39.20 -12.55
CA ALA A 253 -2.43 -39.88 -12.73
C ALA A 253 -2.15 -40.90 -11.62
N LEU A 254 -2.49 -40.59 -10.37
CA LEU A 254 -2.38 -41.51 -9.24
C LEU A 254 -3.28 -42.73 -9.41
N PHE A 255 -4.54 -42.53 -9.85
CA PHE A 255 -5.46 -43.64 -10.13
C PHE A 255 -5.02 -44.51 -11.31
N LYS A 256 -4.48 -43.92 -12.38
CA LYS A 256 -3.91 -44.70 -13.50
C LYS A 256 -2.68 -45.51 -13.09
N ASN A 257 -1.86 -45.00 -12.18
CA ASN A 257 -0.68 -45.72 -11.69
C ASN A 257 -1.02 -46.84 -10.68
N SER A 258 -2.16 -46.77 -10.00
CA SER A 258 -2.61 -47.84 -9.10
C SER A 258 -3.19 -49.05 -9.85
N ASP A 259 -3.78 -48.84 -11.03
CA ASP A 259 -4.32 -49.93 -11.85
C ASP A 259 -3.23 -50.72 -12.62
N GLY A 260 -2.05 -50.13 -12.82
CA GLY A 260 -0.92 -50.79 -13.51
C GLY A 260 0.00 -51.64 -12.62
N ARG A 261 -0.32 -51.84 -11.34
CA ARG A 261 0.47 -52.64 -10.37
C ARG A 261 -0.22 -53.94 -9.93
N ARG A 262 -1.20 -54.44 -10.68
CA ARG A 262 -1.82 -55.75 -10.47
C ARG A 262 -1.40 -56.75 -11.53
#